data_AF-A0A0G2UP61-F1
#
_entry.id   AF-A0A0G2UP61-F1
#
_cell.length_a   1.000
_cell.length_b   1.000
_cell.length_c   1.000
_cell.angle_alpha   90.00
_cell.angle_beta   90.00
_cell.angle_gamma   90.00
#
_symmetry.space_group_name_H-M   'P 1'
#
loop_
_entity.id
_entity.type
_entity.pdbx_description
1 polymer ?
#
loop_
_entity_poly.entity_id
_entity_poly.type
_entity_poly.pdbx_seq_one_letter_code
_entity_poly.pdbx_strand_id
1 'polypeptide(L)'
;IKGLSEAKIDKMVENARKCCPAMGWQSAKEVEVQRSKDIVKISTGCQAVNELLGGGIESRAITEIFGEYRTGKTQLCLTMCVTTQMSVEDGGGYGKVAFIDTEGTFRPERIKPIAERFGMDSDAVLDN
;
A
#
# COMPACT_ATOMS: atom_id res chain seq x y z
N ILE A 1 29.78 8.74 -13.58
CA ILE A 1 29.11 9.77 -12.73
C ILE A 1 30.22 10.57 -12.04
N LYS A 2 30.20 11.91 -12.04
CA LYS A 2 31.24 12.70 -11.34
C LYS A 2 31.34 12.20 -9.89
N GLY A 3 32.53 11.75 -9.48
CA GLY A 3 32.80 11.26 -8.12
C GLY A 3 32.64 9.75 -7.88
N LEU A 4 32.19 8.96 -8.87
CA LEU A 4 32.10 7.49 -8.76
C LEU A 4 32.95 6.81 -9.83
N SER A 5 33.92 5.98 -9.40
CA SER A 5 34.69 5.11 -10.28
C SER A 5 33.88 3.86 -10.66
N GLU A 6 34.20 3.27 -11.80
CA GLU A 6 33.56 2.03 -12.28
C GLU A 6 33.66 0.90 -11.25
N ALA A 7 34.86 0.68 -10.68
CA ALA A 7 35.05 -0.31 -9.62
C ALA A 7 34.17 -0.09 -8.37
N LYS A 8 33.83 1.16 -8.03
CA LYS A 8 32.89 1.45 -6.93
C LYS A 8 31.46 1.14 -7.32
N ILE A 9 31.06 1.43 -8.57
CA ILE A 9 29.74 1.13 -9.10
C ILE A 9 29.52 -0.38 -9.12
N ASP A 10 30.49 -1.15 -9.61
CA ASP A 10 30.38 -2.63 -9.67
C ASP A 10 30.21 -3.23 -8.28
N LYS A 11 30.98 -2.75 -7.30
CA LYS A 11 30.86 -3.17 -5.91
C LYS A 11 29.50 -2.82 -5.31
N MET A 12 28.93 -1.66 -5.65
CA MET A 12 27.58 -1.27 -5.21
C MET A 12 26.52 -2.23 -5.80
N VAL A 13 26.62 -2.54 -7.09
CA VAL A 13 25.69 -3.47 -7.76
C VAL A 13 25.82 -4.87 -7.18
N GLU A 14 27.03 -5.36 -6.93
CA GLU A 14 27.28 -6.67 -6.32
C GLU A 14 26.64 -6.76 -4.92
N ASN A 15 26.82 -5.74 -4.09
CA ASN A 15 26.21 -5.70 -2.76
C ASN A 15 24.69 -5.61 -2.82
N ALA A 16 24.14 -4.79 -3.73
CA ALA A 16 22.70 -4.70 -3.93
C ALA A 16 22.09 -6.06 -4.35
N ARG A 17 22.78 -6.79 -5.23
CA ARG A 17 22.35 -8.15 -5.64
C ARG A 17 22.35 -9.15 -4.49
N LYS A 18 23.29 -9.04 -3.55
CA LYS A 18 23.33 -9.90 -2.34
C LYS A 18 22.15 -9.61 -1.39
N CYS A 19 21.69 -8.37 -1.33
CA CYS A 19 20.58 -7.96 -0.46
C CYS A 19 19.19 -8.26 -1.06
N CYS A 20 19.10 -8.45 -2.38
CA CYS A 20 17.84 -8.68 -3.09
C CYS A 20 17.77 -10.12 -3.64
N PRO A 21 17.24 -11.10 -2.88
CA PRO A 21 17.28 -12.51 -3.23
C PRO A 21 16.47 -12.91 -4.49
N ALA A 22 15.68 -12.00 -5.06
CA ALA A 22 14.76 -12.27 -6.16
C ALA A 22 15.33 -11.94 -7.58
N MET A 23 16.62 -12.18 -7.82
CA MET A 23 17.30 -11.73 -9.05
C MET A 23 17.78 -12.88 -9.97
N GLY A 24 17.20 -14.07 -9.85
CA GLY A 24 17.56 -15.26 -10.64
C GLY A 24 16.41 -15.82 -11.47
N TRP A 25 16.70 -16.84 -12.29
CA TRP A 25 15.67 -17.63 -12.97
C TRP A 25 14.84 -18.39 -11.93
N GLN A 26 13.52 -18.29 -12.04
CA GLN A 26 12.58 -18.97 -11.17
C GLN A 26 11.50 -19.64 -12.01
N SER A 27 11.03 -20.79 -11.54
CA SER A 27 9.83 -21.43 -12.08
C SER A 27 8.59 -20.64 -11.70
N ALA A 28 7.51 -20.77 -12.49
CA ALA A 28 6.24 -20.13 -12.19
C ALA A 28 5.70 -20.49 -10.78
N LYS A 29 5.92 -21.73 -10.34
CA LYS A 29 5.51 -22.22 -9.01
C LYS A 29 6.24 -21.51 -7.87
N GLU A 30 7.54 -21.26 -8.01
CA GLU A 30 8.31 -20.51 -7.02
C GLU A 30 7.84 -19.06 -6.93
N VAL A 31 7.55 -18.44 -8.09
CA VAL A 31 7.01 -17.08 -8.16
C VAL A 31 5.63 -17.01 -7.51
N GLU A 32 4.76 -17.99 -7.74
CA GLU A 32 3.42 -18.05 -7.13
C GLU A 32 3.51 -18.11 -5.59
N VAL A 33 4.33 -19.03 -5.05
CA VAL A 33 4.54 -19.18 -3.61
C VAL A 33 5.19 -17.93 -2.99
N GLN A 34 6.08 -17.26 -3.73
CA GLN A 34 6.67 -16.00 -3.27
C GLN A 34 5.62 -14.90 -3.22
N ARG A 35 4.85 -14.72 -4.31
CA ARG A 35 3.77 -13.71 -4.40
C ARG A 35 2.72 -13.91 -3.33
N SER A 36 2.35 -15.14 -2.99
CA SER A 36 1.34 -15.41 -1.95
C SER A 36 1.77 -14.99 -0.55
N LYS A 37 3.07 -14.87 -0.30
CA LYS A 37 3.63 -14.39 0.99
C LYS A 37 3.87 -12.88 0.98
N ASP A 38 4.23 -12.37 -0.18
CA ASP A 38 4.67 -11.00 -0.36
C ASP A 38 3.52 -10.02 -0.53
N ILE A 39 2.43 -10.45 -1.17
CA ILE A 39 1.31 -9.57 -1.53
C ILE A 39 0.34 -9.46 -0.36
N VAL A 40 0.24 -8.24 0.15
CA VAL A 40 -0.85 -7.80 1.03
C VAL A 40 -1.98 -7.21 0.18
N LYS A 41 -3.23 -7.50 0.56
CA LYS A 41 -4.44 -6.90 -0.03
C LYS A 41 -5.14 -6.06 1.03
N ILE A 42 -5.19 -4.75 0.80
CA ILE A 42 -5.75 -3.80 1.77
C ILE A 42 -7.26 -3.65 1.52
N SER A 43 -8.03 -3.82 2.58
CA SER A 43 -9.48 -3.71 2.59
C SER A 43 -9.92 -2.29 2.24
N THR A 44 -10.91 -2.18 1.36
CA THR A 44 -11.59 -0.92 1.03
C THR A 44 -12.60 -0.48 2.09
N GLY A 45 -12.80 -1.29 3.14
CA GLY A 45 -13.86 -1.10 4.13
C GLY A 45 -15.27 -1.44 3.60
N CYS A 46 -15.38 -1.97 2.38
CA CYS A 46 -16.62 -2.45 1.77
C CYS A 46 -16.43 -3.88 1.24
N GLN A 47 -17.20 -4.83 1.77
CA GLN A 47 -17.06 -6.24 1.40
C GLN A 47 -17.31 -6.48 -0.10
N ALA A 48 -18.35 -5.88 -0.68
CA ALA A 48 -18.68 -6.06 -2.09
C ALA A 48 -17.57 -5.55 -3.03
N VAL A 49 -16.90 -4.44 -2.66
CA VAL A 49 -15.78 -3.91 -3.44
C VAL A 49 -14.54 -4.79 -3.26
N ASN A 50 -14.29 -5.29 -2.05
CA ASN A 50 -13.19 -6.24 -1.82
C ASN A 50 -13.39 -7.51 -2.66
N GLU A 51 -14.60 -8.08 -2.69
CA GLU A 51 -14.92 -9.26 -3.51
C GLU A 51 -14.70 -8.98 -5.00
N LEU A 52 -15.16 -7.83 -5.51
CA LEU A 52 -14.93 -7.40 -6.89
C LEU A 52 -13.43 -7.30 -7.23
N LEU A 53 -12.61 -6.84 -6.29
CA LEU A 53 -11.16 -6.70 -6.44
C LEU A 53 -10.39 -7.98 -6.11
N GLY A 54 -11.06 -9.08 -5.77
CA GLY A 54 -10.41 -10.34 -5.38
C GLY A 54 -9.68 -10.28 -4.04
N GLY A 55 -10.18 -9.48 -3.09
CA GLY A 55 -9.74 -9.41 -1.70
C GLY A 55 -9.43 -7.99 -1.19
N GLY A 56 -9.26 -7.01 -2.08
CA GLY A 56 -8.90 -5.64 -1.71
C GLY A 56 -7.91 -5.02 -2.70
N ILE A 57 -7.32 -3.87 -2.34
CA ILE A 57 -6.32 -3.18 -3.13
C ILE A 57 -4.97 -3.90 -2.97
N GLU A 58 -4.38 -4.34 -4.09
CA GLU A 58 -3.16 -5.17 -4.09
C GLU A 58 -1.88 -4.34 -3.92
N SER A 59 -1.03 -4.72 -2.96
CA SER A 59 0.34 -4.20 -2.86
C SER A 59 1.22 -4.66 -4.03
N ARG A 60 2.33 -3.94 -4.32
CA ARG A 60 3.19 -4.16 -5.50
C ARG A 60 2.47 -3.98 -6.85
N ALA A 61 1.30 -3.34 -6.85
CA ALA A 61 0.57 -2.92 -8.04
C ALA A 61 0.11 -1.46 -7.89
N ILE A 62 -0.27 -0.84 -9.00
CA ILE A 62 -0.94 0.47 -9.02
C ILE A 62 -2.41 0.22 -9.33
N THR A 63 -3.31 0.75 -8.50
CA THR A 63 -4.76 0.72 -8.75
C THR A 63 -5.25 2.13 -9.04
N GLU A 64 -5.87 2.33 -10.20
CA GLU A 64 -6.46 3.60 -10.59
C GLU A 64 -7.96 3.62 -10.26
N ILE A 65 -8.41 4.71 -9.62
CA ILE A 65 -9.82 4.96 -9.32
C ILE A 65 -10.25 6.23 -10.05
N PHE A 66 -11.10 6.12 -11.06
CA PHE A 66 -11.58 7.24 -11.87
C PHE A 66 -13.11 7.37 -11.85
N GLY A 67 -13.61 8.56 -12.20
CA GLY A 67 -15.04 8.86 -12.25
C GLY A 67 -15.35 10.34 -11.96
N GLU A 68 -16.60 10.74 -12.12
CA GLU A 68 -17.05 12.14 -11.93
C GLU A 68 -16.88 12.66 -10.50
N TYR A 69 -17.05 13.97 -10.30
CA TYR A 69 -17.12 14.54 -8.96
C TYR A 69 -18.23 13.83 -8.15
N ARG A 70 -17.97 13.65 -6.84
CA ARG A 70 -18.94 13.04 -5.89
C ARG A 70 -19.25 11.55 -6.10
N THR A 71 -18.45 10.82 -6.88
CA THR A 71 -18.58 9.35 -7.05
C THR A 71 -17.86 8.51 -5.98
N GLY A 72 -17.34 9.13 -4.92
CA GLY A 72 -16.75 8.42 -3.78
C GLY A 72 -15.23 8.20 -3.83
N LYS A 73 -14.53 8.68 -4.87
CA LYS A 73 -13.05 8.56 -4.99
C LYS A 73 -12.30 9.00 -3.72
N THR A 74 -12.52 10.25 -3.29
CA THR A 74 -11.91 10.80 -2.07
C THR A 74 -12.35 10.05 -0.81
N GLN A 75 -13.60 9.54 -0.75
CA GLN A 75 -14.06 8.75 0.40
C GLN A 75 -13.29 7.44 0.51
N LEU A 76 -13.07 6.76 -0.61
CA LEU A 76 -12.28 5.54 -0.65
C LEU A 76 -10.83 5.81 -0.24
N CYS A 77 -10.19 6.86 -0.76
CA CYS A 77 -8.82 7.21 -0.35
C CYS A 77 -8.71 7.50 1.15
N LEU A 78 -9.65 8.26 1.74
CA LEU A 78 -9.66 8.53 3.18
C LEU A 78 -9.93 7.28 4.02
N THR A 79 -10.77 6.36 3.52
CA THR A 79 -10.99 5.06 4.18
C THR A 79 -9.70 4.24 4.19
N MET A 80 -8.98 4.25 3.06
CA MET A 80 -7.70 3.56 2.90
C MET A 80 -6.59 4.14 3.78
N CYS A 81 -6.63 5.44 4.13
CA CYS A 81 -5.72 6.01 5.14
C CYS A 81 -5.80 5.29 6.48
N VAL A 82 -6.99 4.77 6.82
CA VAL A 82 -7.24 4.05 8.08
C VAL A 82 -7.00 2.55 7.89
N THR A 83 -7.62 1.93 6.88
CA THR A 83 -7.56 0.46 6.73
C THR A 83 -6.15 -0.04 6.45
N THR A 84 -5.28 0.75 5.81
CA THR A 84 -3.86 0.38 5.62
C THR A 84 -3.11 0.18 6.94
N GLN A 85 -3.52 0.92 7.99
CA GLN A 85 -2.88 0.88 9.31
C GLN A 85 -3.35 -0.30 10.17
N MET A 86 -4.47 -0.94 9.80
CA MET A 86 -4.99 -2.10 10.51
C MET A 86 -4.05 -3.30 10.41
N SER A 87 -4.30 -4.31 11.26
CA SER A 87 -3.61 -5.58 11.21
C SER A 87 -3.82 -6.29 9.87
N VAL A 88 -2.90 -7.18 9.47
CA VAL A 88 -3.08 -7.98 8.24
C VAL A 88 -4.29 -8.91 8.38
N GLU A 89 -4.53 -9.43 9.59
CA GLU A 89 -5.68 -10.29 9.90
C GLU A 89 -7.02 -9.57 9.70
N ASP A 90 -7.07 -8.26 9.98
CA ASP A 90 -8.25 -7.41 9.79
C ASP A 90 -8.32 -6.76 8.39
N GLY A 91 -7.44 -7.18 7.47
CA GLY A 91 -7.40 -6.69 6.09
C GLY A 91 -6.63 -5.39 5.89
N GLY A 92 -5.73 -5.04 6.81
CA GLY A 92 -4.77 -3.96 6.68
C GLY A 92 -3.36 -4.43 6.31
N GLY A 93 -2.37 -3.58 6.58
CA GLY A 93 -0.97 -3.83 6.23
C GLY A 93 0.05 -3.37 7.26
N TYR A 94 -0.38 -3.02 8.49
CA TYR A 94 0.47 -2.38 9.51
C TYR A 94 1.31 -1.21 8.95
N GLY A 95 0.75 -0.47 7.98
CA GLY A 95 1.47 0.50 7.16
C GLY A 95 1.03 1.94 7.41
N LYS A 96 2.00 2.87 7.38
CA LYS A 96 1.76 4.32 7.31
C LYS A 96 1.26 4.74 5.92
N VAL A 97 0.60 5.90 5.83
CA VAL A 97 0.00 6.37 4.57
C VAL A 97 0.52 7.75 4.20
N ALA A 98 1.10 7.85 3.01
CA ALA A 98 1.40 9.13 2.38
C ALA A 98 0.21 9.57 1.52
N PHE A 99 -0.51 10.60 1.94
CA PHE A 99 -1.61 11.19 1.16
C PHE A 99 -1.12 12.43 0.41
N ILE A 100 -1.17 12.39 -0.92
CA ILE A 100 -0.80 13.52 -1.79
C ILE A 100 -2.09 14.15 -2.30
N ASP A 101 -2.37 15.39 -1.88
CA ASP A 101 -3.58 16.12 -2.22
C ASP A 101 -3.27 17.27 -3.18
N THR A 102 -3.85 17.21 -4.38
CA THR A 102 -3.64 18.22 -5.43
C THR A 102 -4.77 19.25 -5.51
N GLU A 103 -5.88 19.03 -4.79
CA GLU A 103 -7.09 19.85 -4.89
C GLU A 103 -7.55 20.41 -3.54
N GLY A 104 -6.82 20.14 -2.46
CA GLY A 104 -7.21 20.56 -1.11
C GLY A 104 -8.48 19.86 -0.65
N THR A 105 -8.62 18.57 -0.94
CA THR A 105 -9.76 17.71 -0.58
C THR A 105 -9.57 16.95 0.75
N PHE A 106 -8.35 16.87 1.25
CA PHE A 106 -8.04 16.19 2.51
C PHE A 106 -8.58 16.98 3.71
N ARG A 107 -9.28 16.29 4.61
CA ARG A 107 -9.89 16.86 5.82
C ARG A 107 -9.62 15.90 6.98
N PRO A 108 -8.67 16.20 7.88
CA PRO A 108 -8.31 15.33 9.00
C PRO A 108 -9.51 14.92 9.87
N GLU A 109 -10.49 15.81 10.03
CA GLU A 109 -11.73 15.56 10.77
C GLU A 109 -12.57 14.42 10.19
N ARG A 110 -12.36 14.05 8.92
CA ARG A 110 -13.04 12.91 8.29
C ARG A 110 -12.34 11.58 8.57
N ILE A 111 -11.09 11.58 9.05
CA ILE A 111 -10.35 10.36 9.40
C ILE A 111 -10.84 9.80 10.73
N LYS A 112 -11.08 10.65 11.73
CA LYS A 112 -11.53 10.26 13.08
C LYS A 112 -12.73 9.30 13.08
N PRO A 113 -13.88 9.62 12.45
CA PRO A 113 -15.03 8.71 12.45
C PRO A 113 -14.76 7.40 11.69
N ILE A 114 -13.82 7.39 10.75
CA ILE A 114 -13.41 6.16 10.06
C ILE A 114 -12.56 5.29 11.00
N ALA A 115 -11.61 5.89 11.72
CA ALA A 115 -10.81 5.20 12.73
C ALA A 115 -11.71 4.58 13.82
N GLU A 116 -12.65 5.36 14.35
CA GLU A 116 -13.63 4.89 15.35
C GLU A 116 -14.46 3.70 14.83
N ARG A 117 -14.90 3.75 13.56
CA ARG A 117 -15.61 2.63 12.92
C ARG A 117 -14.82 1.32 12.96
N PHE A 118 -13.50 1.40 12.84
CA PHE A 118 -12.60 0.24 12.90
C PHE A 118 -12.02 0.00 14.31
N GLY A 119 -12.52 0.70 15.34
CA GLY A 119 -12.07 0.54 16.72
C GLY A 119 -10.62 1.01 16.96
N MET A 120 -10.12 1.91 16.12
CA MET A 120 -8.75 2.43 16.19
C MET A 120 -8.68 3.75 16.97
N ASP A 121 -7.56 3.99 17.62
CA ASP A 121 -7.26 5.28 18.24
C ASP A 121 -7.09 6.36 17.16
N SER A 122 -7.96 7.36 17.17
CA SER A 122 -8.02 8.36 16.11
C SER A 122 -6.78 9.25 16.04
N ASP A 123 -6.16 9.55 17.17
CA ASP A 123 -4.98 10.44 17.21
C ASP A 123 -3.75 9.68 16.72
N ALA A 124 -3.57 8.41 17.10
CA ALA A 124 -2.54 7.54 16.56
C ALA A 124 -2.69 7.31 15.04
N VAL A 125 -3.94 7.19 14.54
CA VAL A 125 -4.19 7.06 13.10
C VAL A 125 -3.79 8.33 12.33
N LEU A 126 -3.95 9.51 12.92
CA LEU A 126 -3.58 10.78 12.31
C LEU A 126 -2.06 11.01 12.24
N ASP A 127 -1.28 10.38 13.13
CA ASP A 127 0.20 10.45 13.15
C ASP A 127 0.90 9.54 12.11
N ASN A 128 0.14 8.70 11.42
CA ASN A 128 0.62 7.63 10.53
C ASN A 128 0.21 7.83 9.08
#